data_AF-A0A2J7VYW9-F1
#
_entry.id   AF-A0A2J7VYW9-F1
#
_cell.length_a   1.000
_cell.length_b   1.000
_cell.length_c   1.000
_cell.angle_alpha   90.00
_cell.angle_beta   90.00
_cell.angle_gamma   90.00
#
_symmetry.space_group_name_H-M   'P 1'
#
loop_
_entity.id
_entity.type
_entity.pdbx_description
1 polymer ?
#
loop_
_entity_poly.entity_id
_entity_poly.type
_entity_poly.pdbx_seq_one_letter_code
_entity_poly.pdbx_strand_id
1 'polypeptide(L)'
;MSATATAQAANHTSIEQLRHHQLARMPEPDDQTVDLFSARGFALAQRVGQAFSTSNAVPPPFRQWNEKRDKNGNVTMVENPAALGNCLVAIETARSVGMSITAVMQNANVIENRLTWSGQYKIAAINASRRFTPLRFDIRNKGLIKATYKEKQGWNNELRRYNFKDVTVEVENLECIAWALPGNVAFPPQIRTLDQAKAANLPVIESAPVSMKLAVEEGWYGKSGSKWQTEMKHLMLQYRAGSFFGNIHAPDIVMGMGRTTEEAVDAIVLDVDQDGRVTNVSTEEVRTSSPALAAEVVTTDTQDETPPEQQAQAKAAGAPEEKPAAAANAAEQASTAPTVDVEGIADRLAAATSIDALDQLADQLLRPLANADVKATLDGVYSTRREELASAAEPKPAAATSRRARASSTSME
;
A
#
# COMPACT_ATOMS: atom_id res chain seq x y z
N MET A 1 51.33 74.45 -19.52
CA MET A 1 52.17 73.77 -18.50
C MET A 1 51.20 73.20 -17.48
N SER A 2 51.12 71.92 -17.14
CA SER A 2 52.00 70.76 -17.27
C SER A 2 51.13 69.50 -17.41
N ALA A 3 51.65 68.50 -18.09
CA ALA A 3 51.09 67.15 -18.14
C ALA A 3 51.38 66.40 -16.84
N THR A 4 50.41 65.63 -16.33
CA THR A 4 50.68 64.60 -15.33
C THR A 4 49.86 63.36 -15.66
N ALA A 5 50.55 62.32 -16.12
CA ALA A 5 50.02 60.99 -16.32
C ALA A 5 49.57 60.38 -14.98
N THR A 6 48.37 59.80 -14.95
CA THR A 6 47.91 59.00 -13.81
C THR A 6 47.88 57.54 -14.23
N ALA A 7 48.71 56.76 -13.55
CA ALA A 7 48.90 55.33 -13.79
C ALA A 7 47.65 54.52 -13.39
N GLN A 8 47.33 53.55 -14.25
CA GLN A 8 46.25 52.59 -14.11
C GLN A 8 46.65 51.53 -13.07
N ALA A 9 46.06 51.59 -11.88
CA ALA A 9 46.28 50.58 -10.84
C ALA A 9 45.49 49.30 -11.18
N ALA A 10 46.22 48.21 -11.44
CA ALA A 10 45.66 46.89 -11.65
C ALA A 10 44.99 46.38 -10.37
N ASN A 11 43.69 46.07 -10.45
CA ASN A 11 42.96 45.36 -9.40
C ASN A 11 43.50 43.92 -9.29
N HIS A 12 44.45 43.69 -8.39
CA HIS A 12 44.84 42.35 -7.98
C HIS A 12 43.77 41.78 -7.04
N THR A 13 42.89 40.95 -7.58
CA THR A 13 41.98 40.11 -6.79
C THR A 13 42.81 39.20 -5.90
N SER A 14 42.69 39.33 -4.58
CA SER A 14 43.52 38.58 -3.65
C SER A 14 43.08 37.11 -3.59
N ILE A 15 44.02 36.20 -3.31
CA ILE A 15 43.74 34.76 -3.14
C ILE A 15 42.71 34.51 -2.03
N GLU A 16 42.63 35.40 -1.03
CA GLU A 16 41.59 35.35 0.01
C GLU A 16 40.21 35.71 -0.52
N GLN A 17 40.10 36.67 -1.46
CA GLN A 17 38.84 36.99 -2.12
C GLN A 17 38.37 35.83 -3.01
N LEU A 18 39.28 35.12 -3.67
CA LEU A 18 38.96 33.89 -4.42
C LEU A 18 38.54 32.73 -3.50
N ARG A 19 39.20 32.56 -2.34
CA ARG A 19 38.78 31.58 -1.32
C ARG A 19 37.42 31.89 -0.72
N HIS A 20 37.15 33.15 -0.40
CA HIS A 20 35.82 33.58 0.06
C HIS A 20 34.75 33.42 -1.01
N HIS A 21 35.08 33.65 -2.28
CA HIS A 21 34.18 33.41 -3.41
C HIS A 21 33.93 31.90 -3.65
N GLN A 22 34.93 31.04 -3.44
CA GLN A 22 34.79 29.58 -3.48
C GLN A 22 33.98 29.03 -2.30
N LEU A 23 34.13 29.59 -1.09
CA LEU A 23 33.34 29.19 0.08
C LEU A 23 31.89 29.67 0.00
N ALA A 24 31.61 30.74 -0.75
CA ALA A 24 30.25 31.25 -1.00
C ALA A 24 29.50 30.45 -2.08
N ARG A 25 30.20 29.76 -2.99
CA ARG A 25 29.62 28.68 -3.81
C ARG A 25 29.63 27.39 -3.01
N MET A 26 28.76 27.32 -1.99
CA MET A 26 28.29 26.00 -1.57
C MET A 26 27.73 25.33 -2.83
N PRO A 27 28.11 24.08 -3.16
CA PRO A 27 27.46 23.38 -4.25
C PRO A 27 25.96 23.40 -3.96
N GLU A 28 25.18 23.93 -4.90
CA GLU A 28 23.71 23.80 -4.87
C GLU A 28 23.40 22.34 -4.53
N PRO A 29 22.51 22.07 -3.56
CA PRO A 29 22.20 20.69 -3.20
C PRO A 29 21.77 19.98 -4.48
N ASP A 30 22.48 18.91 -4.84
CA ASP A 30 22.12 18.08 -6.00
C ASP A 30 20.62 17.78 -5.96
N ASP A 31 19.94 17.91 -7.11
CA ASP A 31 18.53 17.57 -7.24
C ASP A 31 18.31 16.13 -6.75
N GLN A 32 17.64 15.99 -5.61
CA GLN A 32 17.50 14.70 -4.93
C GLN A 32 16.33 13.94 -5.53
N THR A 33 16.62 12.79 -6.13
CA THR A 33 15.60 11.88 -6.63
C THR A 33 15.10 10.94 -5.53
N VAL A 34 13.83 10.54 -5.64
CA VAL A 34 13.23 9.54 -4.75
C VAL A 34 13.83 8.17 -5.08
N ASP A 35 14.51 7.58 -4.10
CA ASP A 35 15.19 6.31 -4.25
C ASP A 35 15.20 5.52 -2.93
N LEU A 36 14.85 4.23 -2.95
CA LEU A 36 14.75 3.44 -1.72
C LEU A 36 16.09 2.80 -1.30
N PHE A 37 17.11 2.87 -2.13
CA PHE A 37 18.40 2.22 -1.88
C PHE A 37 19.48 3.17 -1.34
N SER A 38 19.30 4.48 -1.49
CA SER A 38 20.17 5.50 -0.91
C SER A 38 19.56 6.12 0.36
N ALA A 39 20.41 6.45 1.35
CA ALA A 39 19.93 7.05 2.59
C ALA A 39 19.20 8.39 2.38
N ARG A 40 19.73 9.24 1.47
CA ARG A 40 19.12 10.53 1.13
C ARG A 40 17.81 10.35 0.37
N GLY A 41 17.78 9.46 -0.64
CA GLY A 41 16.57 9.15 -1.39
C GLY A 41 15.48 8.55 -0.51
N PHE A 42 15.85 7.68 0.43
CA PHE A 42 14.89 7.03 1.32
C PHE A 42 14.29 8.03 2.30
N ALA A 43 15.10 8.95 2.84
CA ALA A 43 14.61 10.06 3.66
C ALA A 43 13.66 10.99 2.88
N LEU A 44 13.91 11.22 1.58
CA LEU A 44 12.97 11.93 0.72
C LEU A 44 11.67 11.12 0.51
N ALA A 45 11.77 9.82 0.23
CA ALA A 45 10.62 8.93 0.06
C ALA A 45 9.74 8.91 1.31
N GLN A 46 10.33 8.88 2.51
CA GLN A 46 9.60 8.98 3.78
C GLN A 46 8.85 10.31 3.92
N ARG A 47 9.48 11.44 3.59
CA ARG A 47 8.82 12.76 3.61
C ARG A 47 7.64 12.83 2.63
N VAL A 48 7.83 12.31 1.42
CA VAL A 48 6.77 12.22 0.40
C VAL A 48 5.64 11.32 0.89
N GLY A 49 5.96 10.14 1.46
CA GLY A 49 4.98 9.22 2.02
C GLY A 49 4.18 9.81 3.18
N GLN A 50 4.83 10.58 4.06
CA GLN A 50 4.17 11.33 5.14
C GLN A 50 3.22 12.40 4.58
N ALA A 51 3.62 13.12 3.53
CA ALA A 51 2.72 14.07 2.88
C ALA A 51 1.47 13.37 2.32
N PHE A 52 1.63 12.27 1.60
CA PHE A 52 0.50 11.51 1.05
C PHE A 52 -0.40 10.91 2.13
N SER A 53 0.16 10.43 3.25
CA SER A 53 -0.65 9.81 4.31
C SER A 53 -1.59 10.77 5.03
N THR A 54 -1.35 12.08 4.93
CA THR A 54 -2.25 13.12 5.45
C THR A 54 -3.35 13.52 4.45
N SER A 55 -3.26 13.09 3.19
CA SER A 55 -4.20 13.50 2.15
C SER A 55 -5.52 12.74 2.21
N ASN A 56 -6.64 13.44 2.08
CA ASN A 56 -7.95 12.82 1.88
C ASN A 56 -8.19 12.36 0.43
N ALA A 57 -7.33 12.79 -0.49
CA ALA A 57 -7.31 12.35 -1.87
C ALA A 57 -6.44 11.10 -2.06
N VAL A 58 -6.25 10.28 -1.03
CA VAL A 58 -5.72 8.91 -1.14
C VAL A 58 -6.62 7.92 -0.36
N PRO A 59 -6.73 6.65 -0.79
CA PRO A 59 -7.61 5.68 -0.13
C PRO A 59 -7.23 5.38 1.34
N PRO A 60 -8.18 4.86 2.16
CA PRO A 60 -7.98 4.54 3.59
C PRO A 60 -6.70 3.77 3.93
N PRO A 61 -6.25 2.77 3.16
CA PRO A 61 -5.03 2.02 3.49
C PRO A 61 -3.75 2.88 3.53
N PHE A 62 -3.72 3.99 2.80
CA PHE A 62 -2.56 4.89 2.71
C PHE A 62 -2.62 6.05 3.70
N ARG A 63 -3.80 6.30 4.30
CA ARG A 63 -4.00 7.42 5.22
C ARG A 63 -3.54 7.08 6.62
N GLN A 64 -2.88 8.03 7.29
CA GLN A 64 -2.44 7.91 8.68
C GLN A 64 -3.63 7.84 9.62
N TRP A 65 -4.71 8.57 9.33
CA TRP A 65 -5.91 8.59 10.17
C TRP A 65 -7.12 8.14 9.35
N ASN A 66 -7.88 7.20 9.91
CA ASN A 66 -9.09 6.68 9.31
C ASN A 66 -10.30 6.88 10.23
N GLU A 67 -11.42 7.27 9.64
CA GLU A 67 -12.70 7.35 10.34
C GLU A 67 -13.25 5.95 10.60
N LYS A 68 -13.52 5.65 11.87
CA LYS A 68 -14.22 4.45 12.30
C LYS A 68 -15.55 4.85 12.92
N ARG A 69 -16.63 4.32 12.37
CA ARG A 69 -17.99 4.50 12.92
C ARG A 69 -18.30 3.38 13.89
N ASP A 70 -18.63 3.74 15.12
CA ASP A 70 -19.09 2.80 16.14
C ASP A 70 -20.56 2.42 15.92
N LYS A 71 -21.01 1.34 16.58
CA LYS A 71 -22.39 0.84 16.52
C LYS A 71 -23.44 1.90 16.89
N ASN A 72 -23.05 2.88 17.70
CA ASN A 72 -23.91 3.96 18.17
C ASN A 72 -23.91 5.18 17.23
N GLY A 73 -23.21 5.10 16.09
CA GLY A 73 -23.13 6.19 15.11
C GLY A 73 -22.03 7.23 15.36
N ASN A 74 -21.31 7.13 16.47
CA ASN A 74 -20.17 8.00 16.77
C ASN A 74 -19.00 7.74 15.80
N VAL A 75 -18.34 8.80 15.35
CA VAL A 75 -17.17 8.73 14.47
C VAL A 75 -15.92 9.00 15.30
N THR A 76 -15.00 8.04 15.32
CA THR A 76 -13.70 8.16 15.97
C THR A 76 -12.59 8.10 14.93
N MET A 77 -11.54 8.91 15.11
CA MET A 77 -10.35 8.85 14.28
C MET A 77 -9.40 7.81 14.85
N VAL A 78 -9.04 6.81 14.06
CA VAL A 78 -8.14 5.72 14.44
C VAL A 78 -6.86 5.83 13.62
N GLU A 79 -5.72 5.76 14.30
CA GLU A 79 -4.41 5.76 13.64
C GLU A 79 -4.18 4.44 12.88
N ASN A 80 -3.64 4.56 11.67
CA ASN A 80 -3.24 3.47 10.81
C ASN A 80 -1.71 3.35 10.82
N PRO A 81 -1.14 2.40 11.58
CA PRO A 81 0.32 2.25 11.67
C PRO A 81 0.96 1.80 10.35
N ALA A 82 0.19 1.19 9.44
CA ALA A 82 0.69 0.72 8.15
C ALA A 82 0.72 1.81 7.06
N ALA A 83 0.17 3.00 7.31
CA ALA A 83 -0.04 4.04 6.31
C ALA A 83 1.26 4.44 5.58
N LEU A 84 2.31 4.76 6.35
CA LEU A 84 3.60 5.17 5.77
C LEU A 84 4.25 4.03 4.98
N GLY A 85 4.21 2.80 5.49
CA GLY A 85 4.72 1.63 4.78
C GLY A 85 4.00 1.40 3.46
N ASN A 86 2.67 1.47 3.46
CA ASN A 86 1.86 1.37 2.24
C ASN A 86 2.19 2.49 1.24
N CYS A 87 2.45 3.70 1.72
CA CYS A 87 2.87 4.81 0.86
C CYS A 87 4.23 4.55 0.21
N LEU A 88 5.21 4.04 0.97
CA LEU A 88 6.53 3.69 0.44
C LEU A 88 6.44 2.58 -0.61
N VAL A 89 5.62 1.55 -0.39
CA VAL A 89 5.37 0.49 -1.37
C VAL A 89 4.73 1.07 -2.65
N ALA A 90 3.77 1.99 -2.52
CA ALA A 90 3.16 2.65 -3.66
C ALA A 90 4.16 3.53 -4.43
N ILE A 91 5.10 4.20 -3.73
CA ILE A 91 6.18 4.97 -4.36
C ILE A 91 7.09 4.07 -5.19
N GLU A 92 7.50 2.92 -4.66
CA GLU A 92 8.30 1.94 -5.40
C GLU A 92 7.54 1.41 -6.62
N THR A 93 6.27 1.04 -6.41
CA THR A 93 5.40 0.53 -7.49
C THR A 93 5.21 1.59 -8.58
N ALA A 94 5.08 2.86 -8.21
CA ALA A 94 4.98 3.96 -9.16
C ALA A 94 6.23 4.04 -10.06
N ARG A 95 7.42 3.89 -9.45
CA ARG A 95 8.69 3.86 -10.18
C ARG A 95 8.81 2.61 -11.06
N SER A 96 8.41 1.44 -10.58
CA SER A 96 8.52 0.18 -11.34
C SER A 96 7.59 0.17 -12.55
N VAL A 97 6.34 0.65 -12.40
CA VAL A 97 5.35 0.67 -13.49
C VAL A 97 5.51 1.92 -14.39
N GLY A 98 6.28 2.92 -13.96
CA GLY A 98 6.42 4.19 -14.69
C GLY A 98 5.16 5.07 -14.62
N MET A 99 4.47 5.03 -13.49
CA MET A 99 3.25 5.81 -13.21
C MET A 99 3.51 6.88 -12.14
N SER A 100 2.62 7.87 -12.03
CA SER A 100 2.65 8.79 -10.90
C SER A 100 2.23 8.09 -9.60
N ILE A 101 2.81 8.51 -8.48
CA ILE A 101 2.49 7.97 -7.14
C ILE A 101 0.99 8.07 -6.85
N THR A 102 0.38 9.21 -7.18
CA THR A 102 -1.05 9.42 -7.01
C THR A 102 -1.88 8.46 -7.85
N ALA A 103 -1.49 8.20 -9.10
CA ALA A 103 -2.19 7.25 -9.95
C ALA A 103 -2.11 5.82 -9.38
N VAL A 104 -0.97 5.41 -8.82
CA VAL A 104 -0.84 4.12 -8.13
C VAL A 104 -1.77 4.05 -6.93
N MET A 105 -1.68 5.02 -6.02
CA MET A 105 -2.48 5.04 -4.79
C MET A 105 -3.98 5.07 -5.05
N GLN A 106 -4.43 5.75 -6.12
CA GLN A 106 -5.85 5.84 -6.48
C GLN A 106 -6.39 4.58 -7.16
N ASN A 107 -5.55 3.84 -7.88
CA ASN A 107 -5.98 2.69 -8.68
C ASN A 107 -5.67 1.35 -8.01
N ALA A 108 -4.85 1.34 -6.97
CA ALA A 108 -4.45 0.14 -6.24
C ALA A 108 -5.22 -0.03 -4.93
N ASN A 109 -5.54 -1.28 -4.63
CA ASN A 109 -6.23 -1.75 -3.43
C ASN A 109 -5.28 -2.61 -2.60
N VAL A 110 -5.29 -2.43 -1.28
CA VAL A 110 -4.58 -3.33 -0.37
C VAL A 110 -5.50 -4.50 -0.03
N ILE A 111 -5.20 -5.66 -0.61
CA ILE A 111 -5.96 -6.89 -0.43
C ILE A 111 -5.01 -7.94 0.12
N GLU A 112 -5.34 -8.54 1.27
CA GLU A 112 -4.53 -9.65 1.81
C GLU A 112 -3.07 -9.27 2.08
N ASN A 113 -2.84 -8.03 2.53
CA ASN A 113 -1.51 -7.44 2.72
C ASN A 113 -0.69 -7.28 1.43
N ARG A 114 -1.34 -7.35 0.26
CA ARG A 114 -0.72 -7.12 -1.05
C ARG A 114 -1.36 -5.94 -1.76
N LEU A 115 -0.53 -5.14 -2.41
CA LEU A 115 -0.99 -4.08 -3.30
C LEU A 115 -1.47 -4.71 -4.62
N THR A 116 -2.76 -4.59 -4.90
CA THR A 116 -3.42 -5.21 -6.07
C THR A 116 -4.17 -4.15 -6.87
N TRP A 117 -4.07 -4.16 -8.18
CA TRP A 117 -4.80 -3.23 -9.03
C TRP A 117 -6.32 -3.46 -9.04
N SER A 118 -7.09 -2.37 -9.07
CA SER A 118 -8.54 -2.41 -9.30
C SER A 118 -8.88 -3.01 -10.68
N GLY A 119 -10.06 -3.63 -10.79
CA GLY A 119 -10.50 -4.21 -12.06
C GLY A 119 -10.65 -3.16 -13.17
N GLN A 120 -11.12 -1.97 -12.82
CA GLN A 120 -11.22 -0.83 -13.72
C GLN A 120 -9.86 -0.41 -14.29
N TYR A 121 -8.83 -0.30 -13.44
CA TYR A 121 -7.48 0.02 -13.89
C TYR A 121 -6.93 -1.06 -14.82
N LYS A 122 -7.10 -2.34 -14.48
CA LYS A 122 -6.63 -3.45 -15.34
C LYS A 122 -7.24 -3.37 -16.73
N ILE A 123 -8.56 -3.13 -16.82
CA ILE A 123 -9.24 -2.97 -18.11
C ILE A 123 -8.68 -1.78 -18.89
N ALA A 124 -8.47 -0.64 -18.22
CA ALA A 124 -7.90 0.55 -18.84
C ALA A 124 -6.47 0.31 -19.35
N ALA A 125 -5.61 -0.32 -18.54
CA ALA A 125 -4.23 -0.65 -18.90
C ALA A 125 -4.16 -1.60 -20.11
N ILE A 126 -5.02 -2.64 -20.13
CA ILE A 126 -5.12 -3.57 -21.26
C ILE A 126 -5.54 -2.82 -22.53
N ASN A 127 -6.55 -1.96 -22.46
CA ASN A 127 -7.03 -1.20 -23.62
C ASN A 127 -5.99 -0.19 -24.12
N ALA A 128 -5.25 0.44 -23.21
CA ALA A 128 -4.20 1.40 -23.55
C ALA A 128 -2.96 0.72 -24.17
N SER A 129 -2.68 -0.54 -23.82
CA SER A 129 -1.51 -1.27 -24.29
C SER A 129 -1.45 -1.49 -25.80
N ARG A 130 -2.59 -1.43 -26.50
CA ARG A 130 -2.77 -1.80 -27.92
C ARG A 130 -2.29 -3.21 -28.28
N ARG A 131 -1.88 -4.04 -27.31
CA ARG A 131 -1.57 -5.46 -27.51
C ARG A 131 -2.79 -6.25 -27.96
N PHE A 132 -3.96 -5.78 -27.53
CA PHE A 132 -5.26 -6.31 -27.91
C PHE A 132 -6.13 -5.17 -28.43
N THR A 133 -7.16 -5.53 -29.18
CA THR A 133 -8.33 -4.65 -29.38
C THR A 133 -8.99 -4.33 -28.04
N PRO A 134 -9.74 -3.21 -27.93
CA PRO A 134 -10.44 -2.87 -26.70
C PRO A 134 -11.30 -4.03 -26.20
N LEU A 135 -11.15 -4.37 -24.91
CA LEU A 135 -11.86 -5.47 -24.28
C LEU A 135 -13.37 -5.34 -24.47
N ARG A 136 -13.99 -6.44 -24.86
CA ARG A 136 -15.44 -6.60 -24.93
C ARG A 136 -15.88 -7.64 -23.91
N PHE A 137 -17.14 -7.57 -23.53
CA PHE A 137 -17.74 -8.45 -22.54
C PHE A 137 -18.97 -9.12 -23.13
N ASP A 138 -19.05 -10.43 -22.97
CA ASP A 138 -20.21 -11.22 -23.36
C ASP A 138 -20.86 -11.77 -22.10
N ILE A 139 -22.09 -11.31 -21.81
CA ILE A 139 -22.85 -11.73 -20.63
C ILE A 139 -23.99 -12.64 -21.08
N ARG A 140 -24.04 -13.85 -20.54
CA ARG A 140 -25.07 -14.86 -20.82
C ARG A 140 -25.79 -15.24 -19.54
N ASN A 141 -27.11 -15.42 -19.62
CA ASN A 141 -27.90 -15.97 -18.53
C ASN A 141 -27.99 -17.50 -18.69
N LYS A 142 -27.44 -18.27 -17.74
CA LYS A 142 -27.48 -19.74 -17.73
C LYS A 142 -28.69 -20.30 -16.95
N GLY A 143 -29.68 -19.48 -16.64
CA GLY A 143 -30.85 -19.85 -15.85
C GLY A 143 -30.62 -19.72 -14.35
N LEU A 144 -31.60 -20.18 -13.56
CA LEU A 144 -31.54 -20.08 -12.10
C LEU A 144 -30.67 -21.19 -11.50
N ILE A 145 -29.88 -20.82 -10.50
CA ILE A 145 -29.11 -21.76 -9.68
C ILE A 145 -29.49 -21.61 -8.21
N LYS A 146 -29.48 -22.72 -7.49
CA LYS A 146 -29.48 -22.72 -6.02
C LYS A 146 -28.02 -22.76 -5.58
N ALA A 147 -27.54 -21.69 -4.98
CA ALA A 147 -26.16 -21.59 -4.51
C ALA A 147 -26.15 -21.33 -3.01
N THR A 148 -25.25 -22.02 -2.31
CA THR A 148 -25.08 -21.92 -0.86
C THR A 148 -23.85 -21.08 -0.54
N TYR A 149 -23.99 -20.13 0.38
CA TYR A 149 -22.84 -19.44 0.97
C TYR A 149 -22.91 -19.42 2.49
N LYS A 150 -21.74 -19.25 3.11
CA LYS A 150 -21.59 -19.14 4.56
C LYS A 150 -21.79 -17.71 4.98
N GLU A 151 -22.92 -17.41 5.60
CA GLU A 151 -23.17 -16.11 6.22
C GLU A 151 -22.59 -16.09 7.64
N LYS A 152 -21.83 -15.03 7.95
CA LYS A 152 -21.28 -14.82 9.30
C LYS A 152 -22.41 -14.34 10.22
N GLN A 153 -22.88 -15.22 11.09
CA GLN A 153 -23.81 -14.87 12.16
C GLN A 153 -23.11 -14.18 13.34
N GLY A 154 -23.92 -13.72 14.29
CA GLY A 154 -23.49 -13.12 15.54
C GLY A 154 -22.41 -13.94 16.25
N TRP A 155 -21.63 -13.23 17.07
CA TRP A 155 -20.59 -13.83 17.90
C TRP A 155 -21.20 -14.86 18.85
N ASN A 156 -20.66 -16.08 18.83
CA ASN A 156 -21.04 -17.10 19.80
C ASN A 156 -20.11 -16.98 21.02
N ASN A 157 -20.67 -16.51 22.13
CA ASN A 157 -19.92 -16.34 23.39
C ASN A 157 -19.40 -17.66 23.96
N GLU A 158 -20.05 -18.79 23.68
CA GLU A 158 -19.69 -20.10 24.23
C GLU A 158 -18.48 -20.70 23.50
N LEU A 159 -18.46 -20.60 22.16
CA LEU A 159 -17.38 -21.17 21.34
C LEU A 159 -16.25 -20.17 21.03
N ARG A 160 -16.34 -18.93 21.57
CA ARG A 160 -15.42 -17.80 21.28
C ARG A 160 -15.13 -17.65 19.77
N ARG A 161 -16.12 -17.92 18.94
CA ARG A 161 -16.04 -17.87 17.47
C ARG A 161 -17.33 -17.33 16.90
N TYR A 162 -17.28 -16.85 15.67
CA TYR A 162 -18.49 -16.52 14.93
C TYR A 162 -19.16 -17.80 14.46
N ASN A 163 -20.50 -17.86 14.60
CA ASN A 163 -21.28 -18.90 13.96
C ASN A 163 -21.35 -18.59 12.46
N PHE A 164 -21.26 -19.63 11.63
CA PHE A 164 -21.50 -19.52 10.20
C PHE A 164 -22.76 -20.32 9.90
N LYS A 165 -23.73 -19.70 9.22
CA LYS A 165 -24.94 -20.38 8.75
C LYS A 165 -24.82 -20.55 7.24
N ASP A 166 -25.07 -21.77 6.77
CA ASP A 166 -25.22 -22.02 5.33
C ASP A 166 -26.58 -21.45 4.90
N VAL A 167 -26.54 -20.43 4.03
CA VAL A 167 -27.71 -19.80 3.45
C VAL A 167 -27.78 -20.19 1.98
N THR A 168 -28.88 -20.85 1.59
CA THR A 168 -29.19 -21.17 0.20
C THR A 168 -29.97 -20.01 -0.42
N VAL A 169 -29.47 -19.46 -1.52
CA VAL A 169 -30.17 -18.43 -2.29
C VAL A 169 -30.37 -18.92 -3.72
N GLU A 170 -31.54 -18.63 -4.27
CA GLU A 170 -31.84 -18.83 -5.69
C GLU A 170 -31.43 -17.55 -6.44
N VAL A 171 -30.41 -17.66 -7.28
CA VAL A 171 -29.83 -16.53 -8.01
C VAL A 171 -29.78 -16.87 -9.50
N GLU A 172 -29.98 -15.87 -10.36
CA GLU A 172 -29.73 -16.00 -11.80
C GLU A 172 -28.24 -16.22 -12.06
N ASN A 173 -27.89 -17.32 -12.73
CA ASN A 173 -26.52 -17.63 -13.07
C ASN A 173 -26.06 -16.86 -14.31
N LEU A 174 -25.81 -15.57 -14.11
CA LEU A 174 -25.15 -14.75 -15.12
C LEU A 174 -23.68 -15.17 -15.21
N GLU A 175 -23.22 -15.39 -16.44
CA GLU A 175 -21.83 -15.65 -16.78
C GLU A 175 -21.31 -14.53 -17.67
N CYS A 176 -20.11 -14.03 -17.39
CA CYS A 176 -19.43 -13.02 -18.16
C CYS A 176 -18.06 -13.53 -18.61
N ILE A 177 -17.78 -13.34 -19.91
CA ILE A 177 -16.48 -13.63 -20.51
C ILE A 177 -15.94 -12.32 -21.10
N ALA A 178 -14.73 -11.95 -20.71
CA ALA A 178 -14.00 -10.86 -21.33
C ALA A 178 -13.24 -11.42 -22.53
N TRP A 179 -13.29 -10.73 -23.66
CA TRP A 179 -12.63 -11.19 -24.87
C TRP A 179 -12.09 -10.03 -25.70
N ALA A 180 -11.06 -10.33 -26.47
CA ALA A 180 -10.46 -9.40 -27.42
C ALA A 180 -9.82 -10.17 -28.59
N LEU A 181 -9.54 -9.46 -29.66
CA LEU A 181 -8.65 -9.90 -30.74
C LEU A 181 -7.23 -9.36 -30.51
N PRO A 182 -6.19 -10.02 -31.05
CA PRO A 182 -4.85 -9.46 -31.15
C PRO A 182 -4.85 -8.05 -31.74
N GLY A 183 -4.00 -7.16 -31.22
CA GLY A 183 -3.99 -5.75 -31.60
C GLY A 183 -3.67 -5.48 -33.08
N ASN A 184 -3.03 -6.41 -33.78
CA ASN A 184 -2.77 -6.35 -35.21
C ASN A 184 -3.97 -6.74 -36.09
N VAL A 185 -5.05 -7.24 -35.49
CA VAL A 185 -6.28 -7.62 -36.20
C VAL A 185 -7.30 -6.49 -36.05
N ALA A 186 -7.65 -5.85 -37.16
CA ALA A 186 -8.72 -4.87 -37.19
C ALA A 186 -10.05 -5.53 -36.82
N PHE A 187 -10.80 -4.90 -35.92
CA PHE A 187 -12.05 -5.44 -35.44
C PHE A 187 -13.16 -5.27 -36.51
N PRO A 188 -13.77 -6.35 -37.02
CA PRO A 188 -14.78 -6.22 -38.07
C PRO A 188 -16.06 -5.53 -37.56
N PRO A 189 -16.60 -4.51 -38.26
CA PRO A 189 -17.73 -3.71 -37.77
C PRO A 189 -19.05 -4.48 -37.64
N GLN A 190 -19.19 -5.62 -38.34
CA GLN A 190 -20.39 -6.45 -38.31
C GLN A 190 -20.48 -7.33 -37.05
N ILE A 191 -19.35 -7.58 -36.40
CA ILE A 191 -19.28 -8.48 -35.24
C ILE A 191 -19.51 -7.67 -33.98
N ARG A 192 -20.43 -8.12 -33.13
CA ARG A 192 -20.70 -7.48 -31.83
C ARG A 192 -20.61 -8.43 -30.66
N THR A 193 -20.84 -9.72 -30.89
CA THR A 193 -20.86 -10.74 -29.84
C THR A 193 -19.72 -11.72 -30.00
N LEU A 194 -19.41 -12.41 -28.90
CA LEU A 194 -18.40 -13.48 -28.89
C LEU A 194 -18.77 -14.62 -29.85
N ASP A 195 -20.05 -15.01 -29.89
CA ASP A 195 -20.52 -16.09 -30.78
C ASP A 195 -20.34 -15.73 -32.25
N GLN A 196 -20.58 -14.48 -32.63
CA GLN A 196 -20.32 -14.01 -34.00
C GLN A 196 -18.83 -14.01 -34.34
N ALA A 197 -17.97 -13.61 -33.40
CA ALA A 197 -16.53 -13.65 -33.58
C ALA A 197 -16.01 -15.08 -33.78
N LYS A 198 -16.55 -16.04 -33.00
CA LYS A 198 -16.24 -17.47 -33.13
C LYS A 198 -16.78 -18.04 -34.44
N ALA A 199 -18.01 -17.72 -34.83
CA ALA A 199 -18.60 -18.16 -36.09
C ALA A 199 -17.85 -17.63 -37.32
N ALA A 200 -17.26 -16.43 -37.21
CA ALA A 200 -16.42 -15.83 -38.24
C ALA A 200 -14.96 -16.33 -38.21
N ASN A 201 -14.63 -17.29 -37.33
CA ASN A 201 -13.29 -17.88 -37.17
C ASN A 201 -12.18 -16.84 -36.92
N LEU A 202 -12.49 -15.80 -36.14
CA LEU A 202 -11.50 -14.80 -35.73
C LEU A 202 -10.57 -15.36 -34.64
N PRO A 203 -9.33 -14.85 -34.54
CA PRO A 203 -8.40 -15.23 -33.47
C PRO A 203 -8.84 -14.59 -32.13
N VAL A 204 -9.89 -15.14 -31.52
CA VAL A 204 -10.43 -14.64 -30.26
C VAL A 204 -9.57 -15.12 -29.09
N ILE A 205 -9.21 -14.18 -28.22
CA ILE A 205 -8.58 -14.44 -26.92
C ILE A 205 -9.66 -14.20 -25.86
N GLU A 206 -9.90 -15.19 -25.01
CA GLU A 206 -10.95 -15.16 -23.97
C GLU A 206 -10.36 -15.25 -22.56
N SER A 207 -11.05 -14.64 -21.60
CA SER A 207 -10.81 -14.84 -20.18
C SER A 207 -11.44 -16.14 -19.70
N ALA A 208 -11.02 -16.63 -18.53
CA ALA A 208 -11.82 -17.60 -17.80
C ALA A 208 -13.23 -17.00 -17.52
N PRO A 209 -14.31 -17.80 -17.63
CA PRO A 209 -15.66 -17.32 -17.37
C PRO A 209 -15.84 -16.98 -15.89
N VAL A 210 -16.45 -15.83 -15.63
CA VAL A 210 -16.85 -15.43 -14.28
C VAL A 210 -18.35 -15.55 -14.18
N SER A 211 -18.85 -16.29 -13.19
CA SER A 211 -20.28 -16.53 -13.02
C SER A 211 -20.79 -16.12 -11.65
N MET A 212 -22.10 -15.91 -11.53
CA MET A 212 -22.74 -15.71 -10.23
C MET A 212 -22.56 -16.93 -9.32
N LYS A 213 -22.51 -18.14 -9.88
CA LYS A 213 -22.13 -19.35 -9.13
C LYS A 213 -20.77 -19.17 -8.45
N LEU A 214 -19.75 -18.78 -9.22
CA LEU A 214 -18.41 -18.52 -8.71
C LEU A 214 -18.44 -17.43 -7.63
N ALA A 215 -19.19 -16.35 -7.83
CA ALA A 215 -19.29 -15.28 -6.83
C ALA A 215 -19.91 -15.74 -5.50
N VAL A 216 -20.82 -16.70 -5.53
CA VAL A 216 -21.40 -17.29 -4.30
C VAL A 216 -20.39 -18.24 -3.64
N GLU A 217 -19.76 -19.12 -4.41
CA GLU A 217 -18.76 -20.10 -3.92
C GLU A 217 -17.51 -19.42 -3.33
N GLU A 218 -17.03 -18.35 -3.96
CA GLU A 218 -15.92 -17.51 -3.48
C GLU A 218 -16.32 -16.59 -2.30
N GLY A 219 -17.60 -16.61 -1.90
CA GLY A 219 -18.11 -15.81 -0.80
C GLY A 219 -18.17 -14.31 -1.09
N TRP A 220 -18.15 -13.89 -2.35
CA TRP A 220 -18.33 -12.50 -2.75
C TRP A 220 -19.79 -12.04 -2.58
N TYR A 221 -20.72 -12.94 -2.85
CA TYR A 221 -22.15 -12.68 -2.73
C TYR A 221 -22.59 -12.45 -1.27
N GLY A 222 -22.02 -13.17 -0.32
CA GLY A 222 -22.51 -13.23 1.06
C GLY A 222 -22.06 -12.10 1.99
N LYS A 223 -21.26 -11.14 1.51
CA LYS A 223 -20.76 -10.05 2.35
C LYS A 223 -21.83 -9.02 2.63
N SER A 224 -21.82 -8.47 3.84
CA SER A 224 -22.72 -7.36 4.19
C SER A 224 -22.47 -6.16 3.26
N GLY A 225 -23.53 -5.67 2.62
CA GLY A 225 -23.44 -4.60 1.61
C GLY A 225 -22.82 -5.05 0.28
N SER A 226 -22.81 -6.35 -0.02
CA SER A 226 -22.25 -6.87 -1.27
C SER A 226 -22.99 -6.34 -2.50
N LYS A 227 -22.25 -5.71 -3.41
CA LYS A 227 -22.78 -5.21 -4.69
C LYS A 227 -23.28 -6.35 -5.59
N TRP A 228 -22.82 -7.58 -5.37
CA TRP A 228 -23.25 -8.77 -6.10
C TRP A 228 -24.72 -9.14 -5.86
N GLN A 229 -25.32 -8.68 -4.76
CA GLN A 229 -26.75 -8.85 -4.47
C GLN A 229 -27.64 -7.81 -5.16
N THR A 230 -27.03 -6.80 -5.79
CA THR A 230 -27.72 -5.66 -6.42
C THR A 230 -27.67 -5.73 -7.94
N GLU A 231 -28.36 -4.79 -8.61
CA GLU A 231 -28.28 -4.62 -10.07
C GLU A 231 -26.86 -4.33 -10.60
N MET A 232 -25.92 -3.95 -9.70
CA MET A 232 -24.51 -3.76 -10.04
C MET A 232 -23.77 -5.07 -10.35
N LYS A 233 -24.40 -6.24 -10.20
CA LYS A 233 -23.84 -7.56 -10.51
C LYS A 233 -23.22 -7.63 -11.91
N HIS A 234 -23.82 -6.98 -12.91
CA HIS A 234 -23.28 -6.95 -14.28
C HIS A 234 -21.93 -6.23 -14.36
N LEU A 235 -21.78 -5.11 -13.66
CA LEU A 235 -20.53 -4.35 -13.62
C LEU A 235 -19.43 -5.16 -12.92
N MET A 236 -19.75 -5.79 -11.79
CA MET A 236 -18.79 -6.60 -11.04
C MET A 236 -18.31 -7.80 -11.86
N LEU A 237 -19.22 -8.46 -12.59
CA LEU A 237 -18.86 -9.53 -13.52
C LEU A 237 -17.86 -9.07 -14.59
N GLN A 238 -18.05 -7.88 -15.17
CA GLN A 238 -17.12 -7.33 -16.16
C GLN A 238 -15.75 -7.00 -15.56
N TYR A 239 -15.72 -6.32 -14.40
CA TYR A 239 -14.47 -5.99 -13.71
C TYR A 239 -13.67 -7.25 -13.33
N ARG A 240 -14.35 -8.32 -12.92
CA ARG A 240 -13.73 -9.62 -12.68
C ARG A 240 -13.24 -10.30 -13.94
N ALA A 241 -14.06 -10.37 -14.98
CA ALA A 241 -13.67 -11.01 -16.24
C ALA A 241 -12.46 -10.29 -16.87
N GLY A 242 -12.46 -8.95 -16.86
CA GLY A 242 -11.33 -8.15 -17.33
C GLY A 242 -10.07 -8.34 -16.49
N SER A 243 -10.22 -8.47 -15.17
CA SER A 243 -9.10 -8.81 -14.28
C SER A 243 -8.50 -10.18 -14.58
N PHE A 244 -9.34 -11.20 -14.83
CA PHE A 244 -8.90 -12.54 -15.20
C PHE A 244 -8.18 -12.54 -16.55
N PHE A 245 -8.70 -11.78 -17.52
CA PHE A 245 -8.04 -11.57 -18.81
C PHE A 245 -6.63 -10.99 -18.62
N GLY A 246 -6.52 -9.87 -17.90
CA GLY A 246 -5.24 -9.19 -17.69
C GLY A 246 -4.21 -10.04 -16.95
N ASN A 247 -4.63 -10.74 -15.91
CA ASN A 247 -3.75 -11.59 -15.11
C ASN A 247 -3.13 -12.75 -15.94
N ILE A 248 -3.85 -13.27 -16.93
CA ILE A 248 -3.39 -14.42 -17.73
C ILE A 248 -2.65 -13.95 -18.98
N HIS A 249 -3.22 -12.99 -19.73
CA HIS A 249 -2.76 -12.63 -21.07
C HIS A 249 -1.83 -11.42 -21.11
N ALA A 250 -1.82 -10.61 -20.04
CA ALA A 250 -1.08 -9.35 -19.98
C ALA A 250 -0.54 -9.02 -18.57
N PRO A 251 0.09 -9.97 -17.85
CA PRO A 251 0.60 -9.71 -16.50
C PRO A 251 1.73 -8.66 -16.51
N ASP A 252 2.51 -8.60 -17.58
CA ASP A 252 3.55 -7.61 -17.84
C ASP A 252 3.00 -6.18 -17.85
N ILE A 253 1.87 -5.96 -18.53
CA ILE A 253 1.20 -4.67 -18.64
C ILE A 253 0.55 -4.28 -17.30
N VAL A 254 -0.07 -5.25 -16.61
CA VAL A 254 -0.80 -4.99 -15.37
C VAL A 254 0.14 -4.80 -14.18
N MET A 255 1.17 -5.63 -14.05
CA MET A 255 2.07 -5.61 -12.90
C MET A 255 3.28 -4.70 -13.13
N GLY A 256 3.49 -4.23 -14.36
CA GLY A 256 4.60 -3.38 -14.75
C GLY A 256 5.93 -4.01 -14.37
N MET A 257 6.26 -5.11 -15.06
CA MET A 257 7.65 -5.56 -15.14
C MET A 257 8.42 -4.40 -15.77
N GLY A 258 9.08 -3.60 -14.93
CA GLY A 258 9.47 -2.24 -15.26
C GLY A 258 10.36 -2.12 -16.48
N ARG A 259 10.62 -0.87 -16.89
CA ARG A 259 11.57 -0.60 -17.98
C ARG A 259 12.85 -1.36 -17.72
N THR A 260 13.28 -2.14 -18.69
CA THR A 260 14.57 -2.84 -18.58
C THR A 260 15.66 -1.77 -18.41
N THR A 261 16.79 -2.15 -17.80
CA THR A 261 17.92 -1.24 -17.62
C THR A 261 18.37 -0.60 -18.93
N GLU A 262 18.17 -1.28 -20.06
CA GLU A 262 18.45 -0.76 -21.41
C GLU A 262 17.44 0.32 -21.83
N GLU A 263 16.13 0.13 -21.62
CA GLU A 263 15.12 1.18 -21.92
C GLU A 263 15.29 2.45 -21.07
N ALA A 264 15.80 2.32 -19.84
CA ALA A 264 16.09 3.48 -18.99
C ALA A 264 17.30 4.28 -19.51
N VAL A 265 18.28 3.61 -20.11
CA VAL A 265 19.47 4.24 -20.71
C VAL A 265 19.14 4.86 -22.08
N ASP A 266 18.21 4.26 -22.82
CA ASP A 266 17.77 4.76 -24.14
C ASP A 266 16.73 5.88 -24.07
N ALA A 267 16.25 6.24 -22.89
CA ALA A 267 15.37 7.39 -22.67
C ALA A 267 16.14 8.72 -22.79
N ILE A 268 16.58 9.05 -24.01
CA ILE A 268 17.13 10.36 -24.33
C ILE A 268 15.97 11.37 -24.26
N VAL A 269 15.94 12.18 -23.21
CA VAL A 269 15.05 13.34 -23.11
C VAL A 269 15.55 14.37 -24.12
N LEU A 270 14.85 14.50 -25.24
CA LEU A 270 15.06 15.58 -26.19
C LEU A 270 14.17 16.73 -25.75
N ASP A 271 14.75 17.72 -25.08
CA ASP A 271 14.07 19.00 -24.91
C ASP A 271 13.98 19.65 -26.29
N VAL A 272 12.75 19.71 -26.81
CA VAL A 272 12.44 20.45 -28.02
C VAL A 272 12.09 21.87 -27.59
N ASP A 273 12.99 22.81 -27.87
CA ASP A 273 12.71 24.22 -27.70
C ASP A 273 11.48 24.63 -28.54
N GLN A 274 10.82 25.73 -28.16
CA GLN A 274 9.60 26.23 -28.84
C GLN A 274 9.78 26.49 -30.35
N ASP A 275 11.03 26.58 -30.82
CA ASP A 275 11.40 26.75 -32.23
C ASP A 275 11.66 25.42 -32.99
N GLY A 276 11.36 24.26 -32.38
CA GLY A 276 11.51 22.95 -33.03
C GLY A 276 12.97 22.49 -33.20
N ARG A 277 13.91 23.14 -32.52
CA ARG A 277 15.34 22.80 -32.56
C ARG A 277 15.65 21.77 -31.49
N VAL A 278 16.18 20.63 -31.91
CA VAL A 278 16.66 19.58 -31.01
C VAL A 278 18.11 19.88 -30.66
N THR A 279 18.36 20.39 -29.46
CA THR A 279 19.72 20.51 -28.94
C THR A 279 20.02 19.33 -28.02
N ASN A 280 21.03 18.55 -28.35
CA ASN A 280 21.60 17.57 -27.42
C ASN A 280 22.30 18.36 -26.32
N VAL A 281 21.58 18.70 -25.25
CA VAL A 281 22.17 19.43 -24.14
C VAL A 281 23.01 18.43 -23.34
N SER A 282 24.33 18.54 -23.47
CA SER A 282 25.22 17.91 -22.51
C SER A 282 25.08 18.62 -21.17
N THR A 283 25.11 17.87 -20.07
CA THR A 283 24.90 18.36 -18.69
C THR A 283 25.84 19.51 -18.26
N GLU A 284 26.90 19.79 -19.02
CA GLU A 284 27.81 20.91 -18.79
C GLU A 284 27.28 22.28 -19.26
N GLU A 285 26.43 22.34 -20.29
CA GLU A 285 26.06 23.61 -20.93
C GLU A 285 24.98 24.39 -20.16
N VAL A 286 24.08 23.70 -19.44
CA VAL A 286 23.03 24.34 -18.60
C VAL A 286 23.63 25.12 -17.43
N ARG A 287 24.82 24.74 -16.95
CA ARG A 287 25.44 25.39 -15.78
C ARG A 287 26.02 26.77 -16.08
N THR A 288 26.16 27.16 -17.35
CA THR A 288 26.86 28.39 -17.75
C THR A 288 25.95 29.48 -18.32
N SER A 289 24.66 29.21 -18.54
CA SER A 289 23.74 30.17 -19.15
C SER A 289 22.48 30.42 -18.30
N SER A 290 22.61 31.33 -17.33
CA SER A 290 21.43 32.01 -16.77
C SER A 290 21.77 33.43 -16.32
N PRO A 291 21.29 34.46 -17.03
CA PRO A 291 21.01 35.76 -16.45
C PRO A 291 19.53 35.85 -16.05
N ALA A 292 19.31 36.22 -14.80
CA ALA A 292 18.01 36.53 -14.22
C ALA A 292 17.33 37.70 -14.95
N LEU A 293 16.05 37.55 -15.30
CA LEU A 293 15.15 38.65 -15.65
C LEU A 293 13.78 38.42 -14.99
N ALA A 294 13.25 39.51 -14.43
CA ALA A 294 12.16 39.59 -13.47
C ALA A 294 10.77 39.30 -14.08
N ALA A 295 9.89 38.68 -13.29
CA ALA A 295 8.47 38.58 -13.59
C ALA A 295 7.71 39.76 -12.98
N GLU A 296 7.15 40.61 -13.84
CA GLU A 296 6.21 41.67 -13.51
C GLU A 296 4.79 41.11 -13.46
N VAL A 297 4.10 41.32 -12.34
CA VAL A 297 2.73 40.86 -12.08
C VAL A 297 1.75 41.90 -12.61
N VAL A 298 0.91 41.52 -13.58
CA VAL A 298 -0.27 42.30 -13.98
C VAL A 298 -1.53 41.49 -13.64
N THR A 299 -2.25 41.99 -12.64
CA THR A 299 -3.60 41.57 -12.25
C THR A 299 -4.63 42.20 -13.17
N THR A 300 -5.60 41.42 -13.65
CA THR A 300 -6.87 41.98 -14.18
C THR A 300 -8.04 41.19 -13.62
N ASP A 301 -8.87 41.87 -12.84
CA ASP A 301 -10.17 41.42 -12.33
C ASP A 301 -11.23 41.46 -13.42
N THR A 302 -12.15 40.48 -13.42
CA THR A 302 -13.54 40.67 -13.87
C THR A 302 -14.46 39.70 -13.11
N GLN A 303 -15.30 40.27 -12.25
CA GLN A 303 -16.58 39.73 -11.75
C GLN A 303 -17.62 39.88 -12.88
N ASP A 304 -18.74 39.19 -13.03
CA ASP A 304 -19.59 38.33 -12.20
C ASP A 304 -20.63 37.72 -13.18
N GLU A 305 -21.12 36.49 -12.93
CA GLU A 305 -22.53 36.08 -13.11
C GLU A 305 -22.71 34.60 -12.71
N THR A 306 -23.66 34.36 -11.80
CA THR A 306 -24.16 33.06 -11.27
C THR A 306 -25.69 33.05 -11.42
N PRO A 307 -26.44 31.95 -11.16
CA PRO A 307 -26.28 30.50 -11.43
C PRO A 307 -27.59 29.93 -12.08
N PRO A 308 -27.84 28.59 -12.20
CA PRO A 308 -28.34 27.83 -11.05
C PRO A 308 -27.80 26.39 -10.90
N GLU A 309 -27.95 25.92 -9.67
CA GLU A 309 -27.49 24.66 -9.10
C GLU A 309 -28.08 23.39 -9.74
N GLN A 310 -27.20 22.45 -10.10
CA GLN A 310 -27.48 21.01 -10.08
C GLN A 310 -26.30 20.28 -9.44
N GLN A 311 -26.32 20.16 -8.12
CA GLN A 311 -25.40 19.31 -7.37
C GLN A 311 -25.86 17.86 -7.46
N ALA A 312 -25.40 17.13 -8.47
CA ALA A 312 -25.31 15.67 -8.41
C ALA A 312 -23.95 15.30 -7.81
N GLN A 313 -23.91 15.17 -6.48
CA GLN A 313 -22.74 14.67 -5.76
C GLN A 313 -22.52 13.19 -6.09
N ALA A 314 -21.69 12.92 -7.10
CA ALA A 314 -21.07 11.61 -7.30
C ALA A 314 -19.98 11.44 -6.23
N LYS A 315 -20.37 10.90 -5.07
CA LYS A 315 -19.42 10.34 -4.10
C LYS A 315 -18.71 9.15 -4.74
N ALA A 316 -17.51 9.39 -5.23
CA ALA A 316 -16.51 8.36 -5.47
C ALA A 316 -16.06 7.80 -4.12
N ALA A 317 -16.87 6.89 -3.56
CA ALA A 317 -16.47 6.01 -2.48
C ALA A 317 -15.78 4.80 -3.11
N GLY A 318 -14.48 4.65 -2.82
CA GLY A 318 -13.64 3.55 -3.27
C GLY A 318 -14.33 2.21 -3.14
N ALA A 319 -14.36 1.47 -4.24
CA ALA A 319 -14.87 0.11 -4.29
C ALA A 319 -13.93 -0.80 -3.48
N PRO A 320 -14.43 -1.55 -2.49
CA PRO A 320 -13.76 -2.77 -2.09
C PRO A 320 -14.13 -3.84 -3.12
N GLU A 321 -13.25 -4.07 -4.09
CA GLU A 321 -13.30 -5.24 -4.97
C GLU A 321 -12.28 -6.28 -4.51
N GLU A 322 -12.69 -7.54 -4.70
CA GLU A 322 -12.36 -8.66 -3.83
C GLU A 322 -11.19 -9.51 -4.37
N LYS A 323 -10.79 -10.55 -3.62
CA LYS A 323 -9.69 -11.49 -3.94
C LYS A 323 -10.03 -12.48 -5.05
N PRO A 324 -9.02 -13.08 -5.71
CA PRO A 324 -9.06 -14.43 -6.27
C PRO A 324 -8.57 -15.47 -5.24
N ALA A 325 -9.34 -16.53 -4.99
CA ALA A 325 -8.83 -17.74 -4.32
C ALA A 325 -8.53 -18.83 -5.35
N ALA A 326 -7.26 -18.99 -5.72
CA ALA A 326 -6.78 -20.17 -6.44
C ALA A 326 -5.30 -20.40 -6.12
N ALA A 327 -5.04 -20.98 -4.95
CA ALA A 327 -3.85 -21.78 -4.64
C ALA A 327 -4.09 -22.56 -3.34
N ALA A 328 -5.12 -23.40 -3.34
CA ALA A 328 -5.30 -24.44 -2.33
C ALA A 328 -5.43 -25.76 -3.09
N ASN A 329 -4.28 -26.31 -3.50
CA ASN A 329 -4.04 -27.73 -3.80
C ASN A 329 -2.61 -27.90 -4.35
N ALA A 330 -1.60 -27.71 -3.48
CA ALA A 330 -0.24 -28.24 -3.67
C ALA A 330 0.61 -28.02 -2.42
N ALA A 331 0.24 -28.65 -1.30
CA ALA A 331 1.17 -29.02 -0.22
C ALA A 331 0.38 -29.70 0.91
N GLU A 332 0.09 -30.99 0.77
CA GLU A 332 -0.08 -31.85 1.95
C GLU A 332 0.23 -33.30 1.55
N GLN A 333 1.49 -33.51 1.17
CA GLN A 333 2.18 -34.76 1.50
C GLN A 333 3.00 -34.49 2.76
N ALA A 334 2.52 -35.07 3.86
CA ALA A 334 3.25 -35.46 5.06
C ALA A 334 4.46 -34.60 5.50
N SER A 335 4.25 -33.79 6.53
CA SER A 335 5.24 -33.65 7.60
C SER A 335 4.52 -33.59 8.95
N THR A 336 4.48 -34.73 9.64
CA THR A 336 4.11 -34.84 11.04
C THR A 336 5.15 -34.08 11.88
N ALA A 337 4.86 -32.83 12.24
CA ALA A 337 5.57 -32.11 13.29
C ALA A 337 4.79 -32.26 14.61
N PRO A 338 5.47 -32.41 15.75
CA PRO A 338 4.82 -32.66 17.04
C PRO A 338 4.01 -31.42 17.44
N THR A 339 2.75 -31.61 17.83
CA THR A 339 1.95 -30.59 18.49
C THR A 339 2.62 -30.23 19.81
N VAL A 340 3.16 -29.01 19.92
CA VAL A 340 3.81 -28.51 21.13
C VAL A 340 2.74 -28.29 22.19
N ASP A 341 2.86 -28.98 23.32
CA ASP A 341 1.98 -28.84 24.49
C ASP A 341 2.30 -27.54 25.25
N VAL A 342 1.62 -26.46 24.87
CA VAL A 342 1.85 -25.11 25.40
C VAL A 342 1.44 -25.01 26.87
N GLU A 343 0.36 -25.69 27.26
CA GLU A 343 -0.17 -25.67 28.64
C GLU A 343 0.79 -26.40 29.58
N GLY A 344 1.28 -27.59 29.19
CA GLY A 344 2.27 -28.32 29.98
C GLY A 344 3.62 -27.61 30.12
N ILE A 345 4.04 -26.82 29.12
CA ILE A 345 5.27 -26.02 29.22
C ILE A 345 5.07 -24.82 30.16
N ALA A 346 3.92 -24.15 30.11
CA ALA A 346 3.60 -23.03 31.00
C ALA A 346 3.57 -23.47 32.47
N ASP A 347 2.95 -24.62 32.76
CA ASP A 347 2.90 -25.18 34.13
C ASP A 347 4.29 -25.52 34.67
N ARG A 348 5.18 -26.04 33.82
CA ARG A 348 6.56 -26.37 34.21
C ARG A 348 7.40 -25.13 34.50
N LEU A 349 7.19 -24.04 33.76
CA LEU A 349 7.85 -22.76 34.03
C LEU A 349 7.34 -22.17 35.36
N ALA A 350 6.02 -22.18 35.58
CA ALA A 350 5.43 -21.70 36.81
C ALA A 350 5.87 -22.51 38.05
N ALA A 351 6.10 -23.81 37.90
CA ALA A 351 6.56 -24.69 38.97
C ALA A 351 8.05 -24.55 39.33
N ALA A 352 8.85 -23.77 38.59
CA ALA A 352 10.26 -23.57 38.88
C ALA A 352 10.46 -22.87 40.25
N THR A 353 11.40 -23.38 41.05
CA THR A 353 11.64 -22.94 42.44
C THR A 353 12.88 -22.07 42.61
N SER A 354 13.73 -21.95 41.59
CA SER A 354 14.91 -21.08 41.58
C SER A 354 15.10 -20.46 40.20
N ILE A 355 15.80 -19.32 40.17
CA ILE A 355 16.07 -18.59 38.92
C ILE A 355 16.91 -19.45 37.97
N ASP A 356 17.94 -20.13 38.48
CA ASP A 356 18.78 -21.03 37.66
C ASP A 356 17.98 -22.18 37.04
N ALA A 357 17.01 -22.75 37.76
CA ALA A 357 16.15 -23.82 37.24
C ALA A 357 15.18 -23.29 36.17
N LEU A 358 14.68 -22.07 36.34
CA LEU A 358 13.81 -21.41 35.38
C LEU A 358 14.56 -21.09 34.07
N ASP A 359 15.80 -20.60 34.16
CA ASP A 359 16.63 -20.25 33.00
C ASP A 359 17.03 -21.49 32.19
N GLN A 360 17.36 -22.60 32.85
CA GLN A 360 17.62 -23.88 32.18
C GLN A 360 16.39 -24.42 31.45
N LEU A 361 15.20 -24.31 32.05
CA LEU A 361 13.95 -24.71 31.41
C LEU A 361 13.59 -23.83 30.23
N ALA A 362 13.87 -22.52 30.29
CA ALA A 362 13.65 -21.61 29.17
C ALA A 362 14.55 -21.92 27.97
N ASP A 363 15.85 -22.18 28.21
CA ASP A 363 16.76 -22.58 27.13
C ASP A 363 16.39 -23.93 26.51
N GLN A 364 15.87 -24.87 27.30
CA GLN A 364 15.46 -26.18 26.81
C GLN A 364 14.12 -26.15 26.05
N LEU A 365 13.15 -25.35 26.51
CA LEU A 365 11.76 -25.43 26.04
C LEU A 365 11.33 -24.25 25.16
N LEU A 366 11.89 -23.05 25.33
CA LEU A 366 11.49 -21.85 24.58
C LEU A 366 12.41 -21.56 23.39
N ARG A 367 13.71 -21.77 23.54
CA ARG A 367 14.70 -21.54 22.46
C ARG A 367 14.46 -22.38 21.19
N PRO A 368 14.04 -23.66 21.25
CA PRO A 368 13.79 -24.46 20.04
C PRO A 368 12.42 -24.22 19.38
N LEU A 369 11.55 -23.37 19.93
CA LEU A 369 10.22 -23.12 19.37
C LEU A 369 10.30 -22.24 18.12
N ALA A 370 9.81 -22.77 17.00
CA ALA A 370 9.76 -22.08 15.71
C ALA A 370 8.56 -21.12 15.57
N ASN A 371 7.50 -21.32 16.35
CA ASN A 371 6.29 -20.49 16.28
C ASN A 371 6.43 -19.25 17.17
N ALA A 372 6.51 -18.07 16.54
CA ALA A 372 6.72 -16.79 17.22
C ALA A 372 5.60 -16.42 18.18
N ASP A 373 4.34 -16.76 17.87
CA ASP A 373 3.19 -16.40 18.70
C ASP A 373 3.17 -17.23 20.00
N VAL A 374 3.48 -18.53 19.91
CA VAL A 374 3.58 -19.43 21.07
C VAL A 374 4.79 -19.10 21.93
N LYS A 375 5.89 -18.67 21.30
CA LYS A 375 7.09 -18.24 22.02
C LYS A 375 6.82 -16.98 22.85
N ALA A 376 6.14 -15.99 22.27
CA ALA A 376 5.81 -14.74 22.96
C ALA A 376 4.91 -14.95 24.20
N THR A 377 3.96 -15.90 24.14
CA THR A 377 3.11 -16.21 25.30
C THR A 377 3.89 -16.87 26.42
N LEU A 378 4.78 -17.82 26.11
CA LEU A 378 5.63 -18.49 27.09
C LEU A 378 6.73 -17.58 27.66
N ASP A 379 7.28 -16.67 26.87
CA ASP A 379 8.21 -15.63 27.32
C ASP A 379 7.54 -14.71 28.38
N GLY A 380 6.24 -14.44 28.22
CA GLY A 380 5.43 -13.72 29.22
C GLY A 380 5.33 -14.46 30.56
N VAL A 381 5.09 -15.78 30.54
CA VAL A 381 5.05 -16.62 31.74
C VAL A 381 6.42 -16.70 32.42
N TYR A 382 7.49 -16.85 31.63
CA TYR A 382 8.87 -16.85 32.12
C TYR A 382 9.23 -15.53 32.83
N SER A 383 8.96 -14.37 32.20
CA SER A 383 9.27 -13.06 32.78
C SER A 383 8.55 -12.81 34.11
N THR A 384 7.26 -13.16 34.17
CA THR A 384 6.44 -13.06 35.39
C THR A 384 7.03 -13.92 36.50
N ARG A 385 7.35 -15.19 36.21
CA ARG A 385 7.89 -16.10 37.23
C ARG A 385 9.28 -15.71 37.71
N ARG A 386 10.11 -15.15 36.82
CA ARG A 386 11.45 -14.67 37.16
C ARG A 386 11.38 -13.48 38.12
N GLU A 387 10.43 -12.57 37.93
CA GLU A 387 10.18 -11.44 38.85
C GLU A 387 9.70 -11.92 40.23
N GLU A 388 8.83 -12.92 40.28
CA GLU A 388 8.38 -13.54 41.54
C GLU A 388 9.56 -14.17 42.31
N LEU A 389 10.43 -14.92 41.62
CA LEU A 389 11.58 -15.57 42.25
C LEU A 389 12.67 -14.55 42.65
N ALA A 390 12.84 -13.48 41.88
CA ALA A 390 13.76 -12.38 42.23
C ALA A 390 13.28 -11.59 43.45
N SER A 391 11.97 -11.29 43.54
CA SER A 391 11.41 -10.61 44.71
C SER A 391 11.39 -11.48 45.97
N ALA A 392 11.33 -12.80 45.83
CA ALA A 392 11.47 -13.76 46.93
C ALA A 392 12.91 -13.92 47.44
N ALA A 393 13.91 -13.52 46.67
CA ALA A 393 15.34 -13.66 46.99
C ALA A 393 15.94 -12.42 47.70
N GLU A 394 15.21 -11.31 47.81
CA GLU A 394 15.69 -10.12 48.53
C GLU A 394 15.68 -10.33 50.06
N PRO A 395 16.81 -10.12 50.77
CA PRO A 395 16.83 -10.19 52.22
C PRO A 395 16.11 -8.99 52.83
N LYS A 396 15.13 -9.28 53.70
CA LYS A 396 14.38 -8.31 54.51
C LYS A 396 15.35 -7.40 55.29
N PRO A 397 15.22 -6.05 55.24
CA PRO A 397 16.11 -5.18 55.99
C PRO A 397 15.91 -5.38 57.50
N ALA A 398 17.03 -5.53 58.21
CA ALA A 398 17.07 -5.72 59.66
C ALA A 398 16.45 -4.51 60.39
N ALA A 399 15.58 -4.79 61.36
CA ALA A 399 14.89 -3.80 62.17
C ALA A 399 15.88 -2.90 62.94
N ALA A 400 15.81 -1.60 62.68
CA ALA A 400 16.55 -0.58 63.42
C ALA A 400 16.07 -0.53 64.88
N THR A 401 17.02 -0.76 65.79
CA THR A 401 16.85 -0.67 67.24
C THR A 401 16.63 0.80 67.66
N SER A 402 15.58 1.04 68.44
CA SER A 402 15.24 2.35 68.97
C SER A 402 16.28 2.81 70.00
N ARG A 403 17.03 3.87 69.67
CA ARG A 403 17.86 4.60 70.64
C ARG A 403 17.03 5.71 71.27
N ARG A 404 16.78 5.53 72.57
CA ARG A 404 16.08 6.42 73.50
C ARG A 404 16.73 7.82 73.53
N ALA A 405 16.04 8.83 72.99
CA ALA A 405 16.42 10.23 73.16
C ALA A 405 15.96 10.74 74.54
N ARG A 406 16.92 11.27 75.30
CA ARG A 406 16.77 11.83 76.65
C ARG A 406 16.26 13.28 76.51
N ALA A 407 15.04 13.54 76.98
CA ALA A 407 14.50 14.89 77.07
C ALA A 407 15.13 15.62 78.27
N SER A 408 15.78 16.76 78.03
CA SER A 408 16.13 17.75 79.05
C SER A 408 15.10 18.87 79.03
N SER A 409 14.27 18.92 80.07
CA SER A 409 13.33 19.99 80.37
C SER A 409 14.06 21.27 80.79
N THR A 410 13.72 22.39 80.15
CA THR A 410 14.04 23.74 80.62
C THR A 410 12.71 24.44 80.89
N SER A 411 12.42 24.74 82.18
CA SER A 411 11.69 25.91 82.69
C SER A 411 11.18 25.66 84.11
N MET A 412 11.83 26.24 85.12
CA MET A 412 11.23 27.10 86.15
C MET A 412 12.30 27.56 87.16
N GLU A 413 12.27 28.88 87.40
CA GLU A 413 13.01 29.73 88.36
C GLU A 413 14.50 30.07 88.08
#